data_AF-A0A1E5PKG3-F1
#
_entry.id   AF-A0A1E5PKG3-F1
#
_cell.length_a   1.000
_cell.length_b   1.000
_cell.length_c   1.000
_cell.angle_alpha   90.00
_cell.angle_beta   90.00
_cell.angle_gamma   90.00
#
_symmetry.space_group_name_H-M   'P 1'
#
loop_
_entity.id
_entity.type
_entity.pdbx_description
1 polymer ?
#
loop_
_entity_poly.entity_id
_entity_poly.type
_entity_poly.pdbx_seq_one_letter_code
_entity_poly.pdbx_strand_id
1 'polypeptide(L)'
;MSGFSYRDQGLPTDPLQIQHISITPDPPKQGAVLKAVITATVQEEMTDGAYIDVTVKLGLIKLFSKTYNLFEKLKGDTSEGWSLTATPGVAGEPIKPGDIELTLTRDLKDVPHAKFTVQARAFTAADDDLAAIDFTVDLMAPPAG
;
A
#
# COMPACT_ATOMS: atom_id res chain seq x y z
N MET A 1 15.74 -15.34 5.21
CA MET A 1 15.95 -13.91 4.90
C MET A 1 14.59 -13.33 4.53
N SER A 2 14.23 -12.13 4.99
CA SER A 2 12.96 -11.51 4.59
C SER A 2 13.05 -11.06 3.13
N GLY A 3 12.04 -11.40 2.32
CA GLY A 3 11.95 -10.97 0.93
C GLY A 3 11.16 -9.66 0.78
N PHE A 4 10.96 -8.95 1.88
CA PHE A 4 10.24 -7.70 1.93
C PHE A 4 10.98 -6.67 2.76
N SER A 5 10.92 -5.42 2.30
CA SER A 5 11.29 -4.26 3.11
C SER A 5 10.45 -3.07 2.69
N TYR A 6 10.34 -2.11 3.59
CA TYR A 6 9.71 -0.84 3.28
C TYR A 6 10.52 0.31 3.86
N ARG A 7 10.27 1.50 3.32
CA ARG A 7 10.82 2.75 3.82
C ARG A 7 9.70 3.77 3.83
N ASP A 8 9.44 4.34 5.00
CA ASP A 8 8.58 5.50 5.14
C ASP A 8 9.27 6.71 4.47
N GLN A 9 8.54 7.35 3.56
CA GLN A 9 8.96 8.53 2.81
C GLN A 9 8.03 9.72 3.07
N GLY A 10 7.08 9.57 3.99
CA GLY A 10 6.17 10.63 4.39
C GLY A 10 6.85 11.73 5.19
N LEU A 11 6.17 12.85 5.30
CA LEU A 11 6.56 13.96 6.15
C LEU A 11 5.96 13.78 7.56
N PRO A 12 6.58 14.33 8.61
CA PRO A 12 5.98 14.33 9.96
C PRO A 12 4.65 15.09 10.03
N THR A 13 4.37 15.93 9.03
CA THR A 13 3.15 16.72 8.86
C THR A 13 2.07 16.00 8.05
N ASP A 14 2.39 14.85 7.46
CA ASP A 14 1.42 14.10 6.67
C ASP A 14 0.23 13.67 7.55
N PRO A 15 -1.02 13.88 7.12
CA PRO A 15 -2.19 13.48 7.89
C PRO A 15 -2.24 11.99 8.24
N LEU A 16 -1.62 11.09 7.46
CA LEU A 16 -1.59 9.66 7.76
C LEU A 16 -0.15 9.21 8.08
N GLN A 17 0.13 9.02 9.37
CA GLN A 17 1.45 8.57 9.84
C GLN A 17 1.51 7.05 9.91
N ILE A 18 2.47 6.45 9.20
CA ILE A 18 2.66 5.00 9.17
C ILE A 18 3.44 4.56 10.41
N GLN A 19 2.89 3.60 11.15
CA GLN A 19 3.53 3.05 12.36
C GLN A 19 4.26 1.75 12.07
N HIS A 20 3.62 0.84 11.33
CA HIS A 20 4.20 -0.46 11.01
C HIS A 20 3.61 -1.06 9.75
N ILE A 21 4.41 -1.87 9.05
CA ILE A 21 3.96 -2.66 7.92
C ILE A 21 4.47 -4.08 8.08
N SER A 22 3.55 -5.04 7.97
CA SER A 22 3.84 -6.46 7.92
C SER A 22 3.24 -7.08 6.66
N ILE A 23 3.83 -8.19 6.20
CA ILE A 23 3.31 -8.94 5.06
C ILE A 23 3.16 -10.43 5.38
N THR A 24 2.24 -11.08 4.68
CA THR A 24 2.03 -12.52 4.72
C THR A 24 1.80 -13.05 3.31
N PRO A 25 2.52 -14.09 2.86
CA PRO A 25 3.67 -14.71 3.54
C PRO A 25 4.93 -13.83 3.52
N ASP A 26 5.83 -14.01 4.51
CA ASP A 26 7.19 -13.44 4.52
C ASP A 26 8.23 -14.59 4.57
N PRO A 27 9.08 -14.79 3.55
CA PRO A 27 9.18 -14.00 2.33
C PRO A 27 7.94 -14.13 1.44
N PRO A 28 7.64 -13.10 0.63
CA PRO A 28 6.54 -13.13 -0.33
C PRO A 28 6.77 -14.25 -1.34
N LYS A 29 5.70 -14.99 -1.67
CA LYS A 29 5.78 -16.21 -2.49
C LYS A 29 5.03 -16.01 -3.80
N GLN A 30 5.69 -16.39 -4.90
CA GLN A 30 5.05 -16.41 -6.22
C GLN A 30 3.82 -17.34 -6.21
N GLY A 31 2.76 -16.96 -6.92
CA GLY A 31 1.52 -17.74 -7.02
C GLY A 31 0.64 -17.75 -5.76
N ALA A 32 1.09 -17.11 -4.67
CA ALA A 32 0.30 -16.94 -3.45
C ALA A 32 -0.37 -15.56 -3.41
N VAL A 33 -1.36 -15.42 -2.52
CA VAL A 33 -1.92 -14.11 -2.19
C VAL A 33 -0.98 -13.44 -1.18
N LEU A 34 -0.49 -12.26 -1.55
CA LEU A 34 0.22 -11.37 -0.64
C LEU A 34 -0.80 -10.52 0.12
N LYS A 35 -0.76 -10.57 1.44
CA LYS A 35 -1.48 -9.66 2.33
C LYS A 35 -0.46 -8.72 2.97
N ALA A 36 -0.66 -7.41 2.86
CA ALA A 36 0.08 -6.41 3.63
C ALA A 36 -0.86 -5.77 4.66
N VAL A 37 -0.43 -5.71 5.92
CA VAL A 37 -1.14 -5.03 7.00
C VAL A 37 -0.31 -3.83 7.42
N ILE A 38 -0.91 -2.65 7.30
CA ILE A 38 -0.29 -1.35 7.59
C ILE A 38 -1.05 -0.76 8.77
N THR A 39 -0.37 -0.59 9.91
CA THR A 39 -0.93 0.19 11.03
C THR A 39 -0.46 1.63 10.91
N ALA A 40 -1.37 2.56 11.15
CA ALA A 40 -1.15 3.98 10.99
C ALA A 40 -1.99 4.79 11.99
N THR A 41 -1.65 6.06 12.15
CA THR A 41 -2.42 7.03 12.92
C THR A 41 -2.83 8.17 12.00
N VAL A 42 -4.14 8.43 11.93
CA VAL A 42 -4.75 9.55 11.22
C VAL A 42 -4.71 10.76 12.14
N GLN A 43 -3.97 11.80 11.75
CA GLN A 43 -3.88 13.07 12.48
C GLN A 43 -4.99 14.04 12.08
N GLU A 44 -5.37 14.06 10.80
CA GLU A 44 -6.40 14.93 10.25
C GLU A 44 -7.43 14.12 9.47
N GLU A 45 -8.68 14.58 9.45
CA GLU A 45 -9.76 13.87 8.77
C GLU A 45 -9.48 13.74 7.28
N MET A 46 -9.51 12.50 6.78
CA MET A 46 -9.37 12.21 5.36
C MET A 46 -10.74 12.13 4.72
N THR A 47 -10.92 12.81 3.59
CA THR A 47 -12.21 12.91 2.89
C THR A 47 -12.11 12.38 1.47
N ASP A 48 -13.28 12.10 0.86
CA ASP A 48 -13.36 11.67 -0.54
C ASP A 48 -12.73 12.72 -1.47
N GLY A 49 -12.11 12.23 -2.55
CA GLY A 49 -11.22 13.00 -3.41
C GLY A 49 -9.73 12.75 -3.13
N ALA A 50 -9.38 12.21 -1.96
CA ALA A 50 -8.02 11.71 -1.73
C ALA A 50 -7.65 10.60 -2.73
N TYR A 51 -6.39 10.56 -3.14
CA TYR A 51 -5.91 9.64 -4.17
C TYR A 51 -4.51 9.12 -3.89
N ILE A 52 -4.13 8.04 -4.57
CA ILE A 52 -2.80 7.43 -4.47
C ILE A 52 -2.22 7.23 -5.86
N ASP A 53 -1.02 7.78 -6.07
CA ASP A 53 -0.15 7.46 -7.18
C ASP A 53 0.71 6.24 -6.85
N VAL A 54 0.52 5.17 -7.60
CA VAL A 54 1.29 3.94 -7.48
C VAL A 54 2.22 3.80 -8.69
N THR A 55 3.51 3.69 -8.42
CA THR A 55 4.53 3.38 -9.43
C THR A 55 5.19 2.05 -9.13
N VAL A 56 5.20 1.12 -10.08
CA VAL A 56 5.89 -0.17 -9.97
C VAL A 56 7.10 -0.19 -10.89
N LYS A 57 8.25 -0.56 -10.32
CA LYS A 57 9.55 -0.65 -10.99
C LYS A 57 10.13 -2.05 -10.88
N LEU A 58 10.82 -2.47 -11.94
CA LEU A 58 11.68 -3.65 -11.96
C LEU A 58 13.11 -3.16 -12.25
N GLY A 59 13.94 -3.13 -11.21
CA GLY A 59 15.20 -2.40 -11.23
C GLY A 59 14.96 -0.90 -11.53
N LEU A 60 15.59 -0.38 -12.59
CA LEU A 60 15.44 1.01 -13.03
C LEU A 60 14.27 1.22 -14.00
N ILE A 61 13.65 0.14 -14.50
CA ILE A 61 12.58 0.21 -15.48
C ILE A 61 11.25 0.45 -14.77
N LYS A 62 10.53 1.51 -15.15
CA LYS A 62 9.16 1.77 -14.71
C LYS A 62 8.20 0.92 -15.54
N LEU A 63 7.60 -0.08 -14.91
CA LEU A 63 6.63 -0.97 -15.56
C LEU A 63 5.25 -0.35 -15.64
N PHE A 64 4.86 0.38 -14.59
CA PHE A 64 3.50 0.88 -14.42
C PHE A 64 3.49 2.15 -13.57
N SER A 65 2.59 3.06 -13.91
CA SER A 65 2.18 4.22 -13.11
C SER A 65 0.68 4.35 -13.20
N LYS A 66 0.00 4.50 -12.08
CA LYS A 66 -1.41 4.85 -12.10
C LYS A 66 -1.85 5.56 -10.83
N THR A 67 -2.79 6.46 -11.01
CA THR A 67 -3.49 7.17 -9.95
C THR A 67 -4.79 6.42 -9.64
N TYR A 68 -5.07 6.23 -8.35
CA TYR A 68 -6.29 5.60 -7.86
C TYR A 68 -6.99 6.54 -6.90
N ASN A 69 -8.33 6.63 -6.97
CA ASN A 69 -9.10 7.23 -5.88
C ASN A 69 -8.98 6.30 -4.65
N LEU A 70 -8.57 6.88 -3.52
CA LEU A 70 -8.32 6.15 -2.29
C LEU A 70 -9.60 5.54 -1.73
N PHE A 71 -10.69 6.31 -1.69
CA PHE A 71 -11.96 5.88 -1.12
C PHE A 71 -12.64 4.80 -1.97
N GLU A 72 -12.54 4.88 -3.30
CA GLU A 72 -12.98 3.79 -4.19
C GLU A 72 -12.19 2.50 -3.94
N LYS A 73 -10.87 2.60 -3.71
CA LYS A 73 -10.08 1.43 -3.32
C LYS A 73 -10.49 0.87 -1.96
N LEU A 74 -10.74 1.73 -0.97
CA LEU A 74 -11.20 1.36 0.36
C LEU A 74 -12.61 0.74 0.39
N LYS A 75 -13.43 0.96 -0.65
CA LYS A 75 -14.69 0.23 -0.87
C LYS A 75 -14.47 -1.23 -1.28
N GLY A 76 -13.23 -1.66 -1.46
CA GLY A 76 -12.88 -3.03 -1.85
C GLY A 76 -12.87 -3.25 -3.36
N ASP A 77 -12.65 -2.20 -4.17
CA ASP A 77 -12.49 -2.36 -5.62
C ASP A 77 -11.30 -3.29 -5.95
N THR A 78 -11.65 -4.43 -6.55
CA THR A 78 -10.73 -5.51 -6.95
C THR A 78 -10.48 -5.58 -8.46
N SER A 79 -11.02 -4.65 -9.26
CA SER A 79 -10.97 -4.67 -10.73
C SER A 79 -9.56 -4.76 -11.31
N GLU A 80 -8.55 -4.35 -10.54
CA GLU A 80 -7.14 -4.37 -10.95
C GLU A 80 -6.32 -5.46 -10.25
N GLY A 81 -6.99 -6.46 -9.69
CA GLY A 81 -6.38 -7.64 -9.06
C GLY A 81 -5.75 -7.38 -7.69
N TRP A 82 -5.99 -6.21 -7.09
CA TRP A 82 -5.62 -5.91 -5.71
C TRP A 82 -6.75 -5.17 -5.02
N SER A 83 -6.84 -5.29 -3.69
CA SER A 83 -7.82 -4.61 -2.86
C SER A 83 -7.15 -3.88 -1.71
N LEU A 84 -7.86 -2.89 -1.16
CA LEU A 84 -7.49 -2.16 0.04
C LEU A 84 -8.72 -2.04 0.95
N THR A 85 -8.56 -2.26 2.24
CA THR A 85 -9.62 -2.03 3.23
C THR A 85 -9.05 -1.33 4.46
N ALA A 86 -9.91 -0.67 5.23
CA ALA A 86 -9.55 0.07 6.44
C ALA A 86 -10.34 -0.44 7.67
N THR A 87 -9.75 -0.34 8.87
CA THR A 87 -10.43 -0.59 10.15
C THR A 87 -9.80 0.25 11.27
N PRO A 88 -10.57 1.00 12.10
CA PRO A 88 -12.00 1.26 11.96
C PRO A 88 -12.27 2.17 10.75
N GLY A 89 -13.48 2.10 10.23
CA GLY A 89 -13.89 2.90 9.08
C GLY A 89 -14.87 2.14 8.20
N VAL A 90 -15.73 2.88 7.52
CA VAL A 90 -16.71 2.35 6.58
C VAL A 90 -16.34 2.83 5.18
N ALA A 91 -16.42 1.90 4.23
CA ALA A 91 -16.29 2.14 2.81
C ALA A 91 -17.13 3.37 2.36
N GLY A 92 -16.46 4.46 2.01
CA GLY A 92 -17.09 5.70 1.50
C GLY A 92 -17.44 6.78 2.53
N GLU A 93 -17.05 6.63 3.79
CA GLU A 93 -17.20 7.68 4.81
C GLU A 93 -15.86 8.32 5.18
N PRO A 94 -15.82 9.63 5.49
CA PRO A 94 -14.60 10.28 5.97
C PRO A 94 -13.91 9.51 7.10
N ILE A 95 -12.59 9.38 7.00
CA ILE A 95 -11.78 8.70 8.01
C ILE A 95 -11.37 9.74 9.04
N LYS A 96 -11.89 9.60 10.24
CA LYS A 96 -11.63 10.53 11.35
C LYS A 96 -10.24 10.30 11.96
N PRO A 97 -9.69 11.31 12.67
CA PRO A 97 -8.46 11.15 13.43
C PRO A 97 -8.53 9.98 14.43
N GLY A 98 -7.43 9.22 14.51
CA GLY A 98 -7.31 8.02 15.33
C GLY A 98 -6.46 6.93 14.69
N ASP A 99 -6.28 5.82 15.41
CA ASP A 99 -5.53 4.67 14.90
C ASP A 99 -6.34 3.88 13.88
N ILE A 100 -5.66 3.44 12.82
CA ILE A 100 -6.24 2.70 11.71
C ILE A 100 -5.31 1.57 11.24
N GLU A 101 -5.93 0.49 10.79
CA GLU A 101 -5.28 -0.61 10.08
C GLU A 101 -5.77 -0.61 8.62
N LEU A 102 -4.83 -0.57 7.68
CA LEU A 102 -5.08 -0.78 6.26
C LEU A 102 -4.62 -2.18 5.87
N THR A 103 -5.50 -2.94 5.24
CA THR A 103 -5.18 -4.27 4.68
C THR A 103 -5.19 -4.19 3.16
N LEU A 104 -4.03 -4.44 2.55
CA LEU A 104 -3.88 -4.61 1.11
C LEU A 104 -3.75 -6.10 0.78
N THR A 105 -4.43 -6.55 -0.27
CA THR A 105 -4.26 -7.92 -0.79
C THR A 105 -3.99 -7.91 -2.29
N ARG A 106 -3.04 -8.74 -2.75
CA ARG A 106 -2.68 -8.92 -4.16
C ARG A 106 -2.45 -10.40 -4.48
N ASP A 107 -3.11 -10.90 -5.53
CA ASP A 107 -2.75 -12.22 -6.11
C ASP A 107 -1.47 -12.08 -6.95
N LEU A 108 -0.47 -12.92 -6.66
CA LEU A 108 0.84 -12.93 -7.31
C LEU A 108 0.98 -14.00 -8.41
N LYS A 109 -0.09 -14.67 -8.84
CA LYS A 109 -0.03 -15.67 -9.94
C LYS A 109 0.52 -15.10 -11.25
N ASP A 110 0.10 -13.90 -11.61
CA ASP A 110 0.48 -13.26 -12.88
C ASP A 110 1.70 -12.33 -12.72
N VAL A 111 2.31 -12.29 -11.53
CA VAL A 111 3.46 -11.43 -11.26
C VAL A 111 4.75 -12.18 -11.60
N PRO A 112 5.65 -11.62 -12.43
CA PRO A 112 6.91 -12.27 -12.79
C PRO A 112 7.79 -12.55 -11.57
N HIS A 113 8.57 -13.64 -11.64
CA HIS A 113 9.55 -13.99 -10.61
C HIS A 113 10.74 -13.03 -10.65
N ALA A 114 10.63 -11.91 -9.94
CA ALA A 114 11.63 -10.85 -9.91
C ALA A 114 11.55 -10.03 -8.61
N LYS A 115 12.45 -9.06 -8.49
CA LYS A 115 12.45 -8.05 -7.43
C LYS A 115 11.82 -6.76 -7.93
N PHE A 116 10.82 -6.28 -7.20
CA PHE A 116 10.06 -5.09 -7.52
C PHE A 116 10.26 -4.00 -6.46
N THR A 117 10.23 -2.76 -6.91
CA THR A 117 10.06 -1.59 -6.05
C THR A 117 8.71 -0.96 -6.36
N VAL A 118 7.88 -0.81 -5.33
CA VAL A 118 6.58 -0.15 -5.42
C VAL A 118 6.67 1.17 -4.67
N GLN A 119 6.29 2.26 -5.31
CA GLN A 119 6.23 3.58 -4.68
C GLN A 119 4.76 3.97 -4.61
N ALA A 120 4.25 4.18 -3.41
CA ALA A 120 2.92 4.72 -3.17
C ALA A 120 3.08 6.15 -2.65
N ARG A 121 2.43 7.10 -3.31
CA ARG A 121 2.34 8.51 -2.90
C ARG A 121 0.87 8.85 -2.80
N ALA A 122 0.41 9.10 -1.59
CA ALA A 122 -0.97 9.45 -1.31
C ALA A 122 -1.08 10.97 -1.16
N PHE A 123 -2.19 11.51 -1.62
CA PHE A 123 -2.52 12.93 -1.54
C PHE A 123 -3.94 13.14 -1.01
N THR A 124 -4.15 14.26 -0.35
CA THR A 124 -5.49 14.68 0.10
C THR A 124 -6.33 15.15 -1.09
N ALA A 125 -7.62 15.43 -0.86
CA ALA A 125 -8.48 16.03 -1.89
C ALA A 125 -8.05 17.44 -2.32
N ALA A 126 -7.14 18.08 -1.58
CA ALA A 126 -6.58 19.40 -1.88
C ALA A 126 -5.18 19.31 -2.54
N ASP A 127 -4.77 18.12 -2.98
CA ASP A 127 -3.45 17.82 -3.57
C ASP A 127 -2.25 17.97 -2.60
N ASP A 128 -2.50 18.07 -1.28
CA ASP A 128 -1.44 18.06 -0.26
C ASP A 128 -0.94 16.64 0.03
N ASP A 129 0.30 16.50 0.51
CA ASP A 129 0.88 15.22 0.90
C ASP A 129 0.05 14.54 2.02
N LEU A 130 -0.33 13.28 1.79
CA LEU A 130 -1.13 12.48 2.74
C LEU A 130 -0.32 11.37 3.41
N ALA A 131 0.50 10.66 2.64
CA ALA A 131 1.46 9.66 3.09
C ALA A 131 2.35 9.23 1.93
N ALA A 132 3.58 8.78 2.20
CA ALA A 132 4.46 8.25 1.17
C ALA A 132 5.23 7.03 1.65
N ILE A 133 5.19 5.93 0.87
CA ILE A 133 5.87 4.68 1.23
C ILE A 133 6.55 4.10 -0.01
N ASP A 134 7.78 3.60 0.16
CA ASP A 134 8.44 2.74 -0.80
C ASP A 134 8.50 1.30 -0.26
N PHE A 135 8.01 0.33 -1.03
CA PHE A 135 8.09 -1.09 -0.73
C PHE A 135 9.07 -1.78 -1.68
N THR A 136 9.80 -2.76 -1.16
CA THR A 136 10.55 -3.72 -1.97
C THR A 136 9.95 -5.11 -1.73
N VAL A 137 9.58 -5.77 -2.83
CA VAL A 137 9.05 -7.14 -2.82
C VAL A 137 9.97 -7.99 -3.68
N ASP A 138 10.64 -8.96 -3.06
CA ASP A 138 11.57 -9.87 -3.70
C ASP A 138 10.97 -11.28 -3.76
N LEU A 139 10.39 -11.61 -4.92
CA LEU A 139 9.80 -12.93 -5.16
C LEU A 139 10.86 -14.01 -5.44
N MET A 140 12.13 -13.63 -5.54
CA MET A 140 13.25 -14.55 -5.74
C MET A 140 13.89 -14.98 -4.41
N ALA A 141 13.44 -14.41 -3.28
CA ALA A 141 13.97 -14.74 -1.96
C ALA A 141 13.68 -16.23 -1.62
N PRO A 142 14.68 -16.99 -1.15
CA PRO A 142 14.46 -18.38 -0.76
C PRO A 142 13.52 -18.46 0.44
N PRO A 143 12.69 -19.52 0.55
CA PRO A 143 11.83 -19.73 1.71
C PRO A 143 12.60 -19.64 3.03
N ALA A 144 11.96 -19.14 4.08
CA ALA A 144 12.48 -19.34 5.44
C ALA A 144 12.53 -20.86 5.71
N GLY A 145 13.73 -21.37 5.98
CA GLY A 145 13.97 -22.78 6.33
C GLY A 145 13.52 -23.12 7.73
#